data_AF-A0A5F2I8S0-F1
#
_entry.id   AF-A0A5F2I8S0-F1
#
_cell.length_a   1.000
_cell.length_b   1.000
_cell.length_c   1.000
_cell.angle_alpha   90.00
_cell.angle_beta   90.00
_cell.angle_gamma   90.00
#
_symmetry.space_group_name_H-M   'P 1'
#
loop_
_entity.id
_entity.type
_entity.pdbx_description
1 polymer ?
#
loop_
_entity_poly.entity_id
_entity_poly.type
_entity_poly.pdbx_seq_one_letter_code
_entity_poly.pdbx_strand_id
1 'polypeptide(L)'
;MRNVSRDQLYEQVWSRAMTRVAAEYGVSSTALKKTCDRHKIPTPERGYWAKLEHGKPVRKVPLPKLADTRLAQIRILGGVEERLPEEVRQAKARARHRLEELAASVPDDASVATETHAVEAAVLNATRRAIYKARPDGEGFVEARGRGVVPLKIALPSIERGLQVLSRFLVLAETQGFRPQVADNGLDLVVDGEAVAFGLEERPGKAPHEPTAVELKRRDENHRWGNPRTPWHAPSGRLAIVIRANSYSGLRRTYSDRKTRALEDILPTVLAGFAEHAALIKERRRADEERKRQWREAEARRLREEAFKAREKQRMAFVDAIHEQLAQRAKLTAVLSHLESATGDEARRMGPMLAWVRRRLHQVDALISPLFLDISATFAKIEFEEPRADGEIEGSGEYFSYSPSVELQLWSIDEEKGLATSRTELQWAVEAGLVPADLADVPGDKQ
;
A
#
# COMPACT_ATOMS: atom_id res chain seq x y z
N MET A 1 15.37 5.98 -16.89
CA MET A 1 14.69 7.14 -17.52
C MET A 1 15.75 8.06 -18.08
N ARG A 2 15.68 8.49 -19.35
CA ARG A 2 16.73 9.34 -19.95
C ARG A 2 16.15 10.69 -20.38
N ASN A 3 16.80 11.76 -19.96
CA ASN A 3 16.47 13.13 -20.37
C ASN A 3 17.47 13.55 -21.45
N VAL A 4 16.96 13.99 -22.60
CA VAL A 4 17.77 14.39 -23.77
C VAL A 4 17.28 15.75 -24.23
N SER A 5 18.18 16.65 -24.64
CA SER A 5 17.77 17.92 -25.22
C SER A 5 17.25 17.73 -26.65
N ARG A 6 16.37 18.63 -27.09
CA ARG A 6 15.81 18.60 -28.45
C ARG A 6 16.90 18.64 -29.53
N ASP A 7 17.94 19.43 -29.33
CA ASP A 7 19.05 19.58 -30.28
C ASP A 7 19.89 18.30 -30.33
N GLN A 8 20.17 17.70 -29.16
CA GLN A 8 20.92 16.46 -29.07
C GLN A 8 20.18 15.29 -29.75
N LEU A 9 18.86 15.21 -29.59
CA LEU A 9 18.08 14.16 -30.26
C LEU A 9 18.03 14.37 -31.78
N TYR A 10 17.94 15.62 -32.23
CA TYR A 10 18.03 15.96 -33.66
C TYR A 10 19.37 15.50 -34.26
N GLU A 11 20.50 15.86 -33.64
CA GLU A 11 21.83 15.47 -34.13
C GLU A 11 22.00 13.94 -34.19
N GLN A 12 21.47 13.20 -33.21
CA GLN A 12 21.53 11.74 -33.21
C GLN A 12 20.69 11.11 -34.33
N VAL A 13 19.48 11.62 -34.55
CA VAL A 13 18.57 11.13 -35.60
C VAL A 13 19.10 11.42 -37.01
N TRP A 14 19.90 12.48 -37.18
CA TRP A 14 20.53 12.85 -38.45
C TRP A 14 21.96 12.32 -38.64
N SER A 15 22.57 11.71 -37.60
CA SER A 15 23.90 11.08 -37.64
C SER A 15 23.86 9.54 -37.70
N ARG A 16 22.79 8.92 -37.20
CA ARG A 16 22.62 7.45 -37.24
C ARG A 16 21.20 7.05 -37.67
N ALA A 17 21.08 5.83 -38.21
CA ALA A 17 19.78 5.25 -38.52
C ALA A 17 18.87 5.21 -37.29
N MET A 18 17.60 5.61 -37.46
CA MET A 18 16.60 5.70 -36.39
C MET A 18 16.48 4.41 -35.55
N THR A 19 16.66 3.24 -36.17
CA THR A 19 16.61 1.94 -35.48
C THR A 19 17.73 1.80 -34.43
N ARG A 20 18.94 2.29 -34.72
CA ARG A 20 20.07 2.25 -33.78
C ARG A 20 19.87 3.24 -32.63
N VAL A 21 19.47 4.48 -32.96
CA VAL A 21 19.17 5.51 -31.96
C VAL A 21 18.05 5.04 -31.03
N ALA A 22 16.99 4.44 -31.58
CA ALA A 22 15.89 3.91 -30.79
C ALA A 22 16.34 2.77 -29.84
N ALA A 23 17.20 1.87 -30.32
CA ALA A 23 17.77 0.80 -29.50
C ALA A 23 18.64 1.33 -28.35
N GLU A 24 19.45 2.37 -28.58
CA GLU A 24 20.24 3.02 -27.53
C GLU A 24 19.34 3.55 -26.40
N TYR A 25 18.18 4.12 -26.75
CA TYR A 25 17.19 4.59 -25.78
C TYR A 25 16.24 3.51 -25.25
N GLY A 26 16.38 2.25 -25.69
CA GLY A 26 15.51 1.14 -25.32
C GLY A 26 14.08 1.25 -25.88
N VAL A 27 13.82 2.11 -26.85
CA VAL A 27 12.47 2.33 -27.42
C VAL A 27 12.35 1.76 -28.84
N SER A 28 11.13 1.54 -29.32
CA SER A 28 10.92 1.17 -30.72
C SER A 28 11.15 2.38 -31.64
N SER A 29 11.58 2.13 -32.88
CA SER A 29 11.76 3.19 -33.90
C SER A 29 10.48 4.00 -34.17
N THR A 30 9.31 3.37 -34.04
CA THR A 30 8.02 4.04 -34.15
C THR A 30 7.67 4.91 -32.94
N ALA A 31 8.04 4.48 -31.72
CA ALA A 31 7.89 5.29 -30.52
C ALA A 31 8.82 6.51 -30.57
N LEU A 32 10.08 6.32 -30.96
CA LEU A 32 11.02 7.42 -31.13
C LEU A 32 10.54 8.43 -32.18
N LYS A 33 9.97 7.95 -33.31
CA LYS A 33 9.36 8.82 -34.32
C LYS A 33 8.19 9.64 -33.74
N LYS A 34 7.26 9.02 -33.00
CA LYS A 34 6.16 9.75 -32.34
C LYS A 34 6.67 10.81 -31.36
N THR A 35 7.77 10.54 -30.67
CA THR A 35 8.44 11.51 -29.80
C THR A 35 9.01 12.67 -30.62
N CYS A 36 9.70 12.38 -31.72
CA CYS A 36 10.21 13.42 -32.64
C CYS A 36 9.07 14.29 -33.19
N ASP A 37 7.97 13.69 -33.62
CA ASP A 37 6.80 14.41 -34.15
C ASP A 37 6.18 15.33 -33.07
N ARG A 38 6.04 14.84 -31.83
CA ARG A 38 5.52 15.63 -30.70
C ARG A 38 6.40 16.83 -30.35
N HIS A 39 7.72 16.65 -30.44
CA HIS A 39 8.71 17.71 -30.18
C HIS A 39 9.09 18.51 -31.44
N LYS A 40 8.34 18.33 -32.55
CA LYS A 40 8.54 19.00 -33.84
C LYS A 40 9.99 18.93 -34.31
N ILE A 41 10.59 17.74 -34.23
CA ILE A 41 11.93 17.44 -34.73
C ILE A 41 11.77 16.84 -36.13
N PRO A 42 12.34 17.45 -37.18
CA PRO A 42 12.30 16.87 -38.51
C PRO A 42 13.10 15.57 -38.52
N THR A 43 12.49 14.51 -39.06
CA THR A 43 13.13 13.20 -39.19
C THR A 43 13.53 12.95 -40.65
N PRO A 44 14.64 12.24 -40.91
CA PRO A 44 15.07 11.94 -42.27
C PRO A 44 14.02 11.10 -43.00
N GLU A 45 13.83 11.39 -44.29
CA GLU A 45 12.85 10.67 -45.13
C GLU A 45 13.24 9.19 -45.32
N ARG A 46 12.25 8.37 -45.69
CA ARG A 46 12.49 6.95 -46.01
C ARG A 46 13.49 6.86 -47.17
N GLY A 47 14.58 6.12 -46.95
CA GLY A 47 15.68 5.98 -47.91
C GLY A 47 16.78 7.04 -47.83
N TYR A 48 16.69 8.02 -46.92
CA TYR A 48 17.77 8.99 -46.66
C TYR A 48 19.12 8.29 -46.40
N TRP A 49 19.11 7.30 -45.51
CA TRP A 49 20.32 6.54 -45.15
C TRP A 49 20.88 5.71 -46.29
N ALA A 50 20.02 5.05 -47.09
CA ALA A 50 20.44 4.32 -48.29
C ALA A 50 21.01 5.25 -49.37
N LYS A 51 20.44 6.46 -49.54
CA LYS A 51 20.97 7.48 -50.46
C LYS A 51 22.34 7.99 -50.00
N LEU A 52 22.53 8.17 -48.69
CA LEU A 52 23.80 8.60 -48.10
C LEU A 52 24.89 7.53 -48.26
N GLU A 53 24.56 6.26 -48.01
CA GLU A 53 25.49 5.12 -48.20
C GLU A 53 25.93 4.95 -49.67
N HIS A 54 25.06 5.29 -50.62
CA HIS A 54 25.36 5.27 -52.06
C HIS A 54 25.86 6.63 -52.61
N GLY A 55 26.31 7.55 -51.75
CA GLY A 55 26.97 8.80 -52.16
C GLY A 55 26.06 9.81 -52.89
N LYS A 56 24.74 9.67 -52.83
CA LYS A 56 23.79 10.58 -53.47
C LYS A 56 23.63 11.86 -52.64
N PRO A 57 23.37 13.03 -53.27
CA PRO A 57 23.16 14.27 -52.53
C PRO A 57 21.91 14.16 -51.66
N VAL A 58 22.03 14.52 -50.38
CA VAL A 58 20.94 14.47 -49.41
C VAL A 58 20.80 15.80 -48.70
N ARG A 59 19.55 16.28 -48.54
CA ARG A 59 19.24 17.55 -47.89
C ARG A 59 18.91 17.33 -46.41
N LYS A 60 19.65 17.99 -45.52
CA LYS A 60 19.32 18.06 -44.08
C LYS A 60 18.34 19.22 -43.84
N VAL A 61 17.23 18.95 -43.15
CA VAL A 61 16.23 19.96 -42.81
C VAL A 61 16.61 20.58 -41.46
N PRO A 62 16.89 21.89 -41.37
CA PRO A 62 17.33 22.51 -40.12
C PRO A 62 16.24 22.45 -39.05
N LEU A 63 16.67 22.36 -37.79
CA LEU A 63 15.76 22.29 -36.64
C LEU A 63 14.98 23.61 -36.48
N PRO A 64 13.63 23.59 -36.47
CA PRO A 64 12.83 24.81 -36.29
C PRO A 64 13.01 25.38 -34.88
N LYS A 65 13.21 26.70 -34.73
CA LYS A 65 13.23 27.35 -33.40
C LYS A 65 11.86 27.25 -32.74
N LEU A 66 11.81 26.80 -31.48
CA LEU A 66 10.57 26.75 -30.69
C LEU A 66 10.63 27.80 -29.58
N ALA A 67 9.49 28.46 -29.32
CA ALA A 67 9.32 29.39 -28.20
C ALA A 67 8.96 28.69 -26.87
N ASP A 68 8.52 27.44 -26.93
CA ASP A 68 8.04 26.69 -25.76
C ASP A 68 9.19 25.91 -25.08
N THR A 69 9.57 26.35 -23.88
CA THR A 69 10.64 25.74 -23.07
C THR A 69 10.32 24.31 -22.64
N ARG A 70 9.04 23.93 -22.59
CA ARG A 70 8.60 22.57 -22.20
C ARG A 70 8.90 21.51 -23.27
N LEU A 71 9.03 21.92 -24.53
CA LEU A 71 9.35 21.02 -25.65
C LEU A 71 10.87 20.88 -25.87
N ALA A 72 11.68 21.68 -25.20
CA ALA A 72 13.14 21.65 -25.30
C ALA A 72 13.76 20.44 -24.59
N GLN A 73 13.11 19.94 -23.54
CA GLN A 73 13.55 18.76 -22.80
C GLN A 73 12.69 17.55 -23.15
N ILE A 74 13.34 16.49 -23.64
CA ILE A 74 12.67 15.26 -24.09
C ILE A 74 12.92 14.19 -23.04
N ARG A 75 11.83 13.70 -22.45
CA ARG A 75 11.85 12.59 -21.49
C ARG A 75 11.57 11.31 -22.26
N ILE A 76 12.63 10.59 -22.62
CA ILE A 76 12.50 9.28 -23.27
C ILE A 76 12.43 8.23 -22.17
N LEU A 77 11.23 7.68 -22.00
CA LEU A 77 11.01 6.50 -21.18
C LEU A 77 11.49 5.30 -21.98
N GLY A 78 12.60 4.70 -21.54
CA GLY A 78 13.10 3.46 -22.12
C GLY A 78 12.05 2.35 -22.11
N GLY A 79 12.33 1.30 -22.87
CA GLY A 79 11.48 0.13 -23.02
C GLY A 79 11.03 -0.40 -21.68
N VAL A 80 9.79 -0.86 -21.61
CA VAL A 80 9.25 -1.37 -20.35
C VAL A 80 10.15 -2.48 -19.79
N GLU A 81 10.75 -3.29 -20.66
CA GLU A 81 11.64 -4.40 -20.28
C GLU A 81 12.88 -3.97 -19.48
N GLU A 82 13.42 -2.78 -19.72
CA GLU A 82 14.62 -2.27 -19.04
C GLU A 82 14.29 -1.69 -17.65
N ARG A 83 13.01 -1.41 -17.38
CA ARG A 83 12.50 -0.96 -16.07
C ARG A 83 12.04 -2.09 -15.16
N LEU A 84 11.91 -3.30 -15.70
CA LEU A 84 11.52 -4.45 -14.89
C LEU A 84 12.68 -4.84 -13.96
N PRO A 85 12.37 -5.31 -12.73
CA PRO A 85 13.37 -5.88 -11.85
C PRO A 85 14.18 -6.98 -12.54
N GLU A 86 15.45 -7.12 -12.17
CA GLU A 86 16.37 -8.10 -12.76
C GLU A 86 15.79 -9.51 -12.71
N GLU A 87 15.18 -9.89 -11.59
CA GLU A 87 14.57 -11.21 -11.41
C GLU A 87 13.46 -11.49 -12.45
N VAL A 88 12.67 -10.48 -12.80
CA VAL A 88 11.60 -10.60 -13.83
C VAL A 88 12.21 -10.78 -15.21
N ARG A 89 13.32 -10.09 -15.52
CA ARG A 89 14.03 -10.24 -16.78
C ARG A 89 14.68 -11.62 -16.91
N GLN A 90 15.23 -12.15 -15.82
CA GLN A 90 15.77 -13.50 -15.78
C GLN A 90 14.67 -14.56 -15.88
N ALA A 91 13.52 -14.35 -15.24
CA ALA A 91 12.38 -15.25 -15.36
C ALA A 91 11.90 -15.38 -16.81
N LYS A 92 11.84 -14.25 -17.55
CA LYS A 92 11.58 -14.24 -18.99
C LYS A 92 12.59 -15.09 -19.78
N ALA A 93 13.87 -14.90 -19.52
CA ALA A 93 14.94 -15.61 -20.22
C ALA A 93 14.88 -17.13 -19.94
N ARG A 94 14.69 -17.52 -18.68
CA ARG A 94 14.49 -18.93 -18.29
C ARG A 94 13.27 -19.56 -18.94
N ALA A 95 12.14 -18.85 -18.97
CA ALA A 95 10.92 -19.35 -19.60
C ALA A 95 11.07 -19.52 -21.11
N ARG A 96 11.81 -18.62 -21.78
CA ARG A 96 12.14 -18.76 -23.20
C ARG A 96 13.08 -19.93 -23.47
N HIS A 97 14.13 -20.08 -22.65
CA HIS A 97 15.06 -21.20 -22.79
C HIS A 97 14.34 -22.54 -22.61
N ARG A 98 13.52 -22.66 -21.55
CA ARG A 98 12.71 -23.87 -21.31
C ARG A 98 11.76 -24.17 -22.47
N LEU A 99 11.23 -23.14 -23.11
CA LEU A 99 10.38 -23.28 -24.29
C LEU A 99 11.14 -23.76 -25.52
N GLU A 100 12.35 -23.24 -25.74
CA GLU A 100 13.24 -23.67 -26.82
C GLU A 100 13.72 -25.11 -26.59
N GLU A 101 14.04 -25.48 -25.35
CA GLU A 101 14.40 -26.85 -24.96
C GLU A 101 13.26 -27.82 -25.20
N LEU A 102 12.03 -27.49 -24.78
CA LEU A 102 10.85 -28.35 -24.99
C LEU A 102 10.42 -28.44 -26.45
N ALA A 103 10.64 -27.39 -27.25
CA ALA A 103 10.46 -27.43 -28.69
C ALA A 103 11.53 -28.28 -29.39
N ALA A 104 12.74 -28.36 -28.82
CA ALA A 104 13.83 -29.20 -29.33
C ALA A 104 13.72 -30.67 -28.87
N SER A 105 13.07 -30.93 -27.73
CA SER A 105 12.98 -32.24 -27.10
C SER A 105 11.66 -32.97 -27.39
N VAL A 106 11.07 -32.83 -28.58
CA VAL A 106 9.85 -33.58 -28.94
C VAL A 106 10.23 -34.97 -29.48
N PRO A 107 10.05 -36.06 -28.71
CA PRO A 107 9.59 -37.32 -29.25
C PRO A 107 8.05 -37.35 -29.21
N ASP A 108 7.47 -37.97 -30.24
CA ASP A 108 6.04 -37.97 -30.61
C ASP A 108 5.13 -38.82 -29.68
N ASP A 109 5.52 -39.06 -28.42
CA ASP A 109 4.81 -40.00 -27.54
C ASP A 109 4.10 -39.33 -26.37
N ALA A 110 2.80 -39.13 -26.56
CA ALA A 110 1.84 -38.78 -25.52
C ALA A 110 1.54 -40.03 -24.66
N SER A 111 2.27 -40.21 -23.56
CA SER A 111 1.91 -41.22 -22.56
C SER A 111 2.37 -40.86 -21.14
N VAL A 112 1.94 -39.70 -20.64
CA VAL A 112 1.92 -39.40 -19.19
C VAL A 112 0.74 -38.48 -18.86
N ALA A 113 -0.50 -38.98 -18.96
CA ALA A 113 -1.67 -38.24 -18.48
C ALA A 113 -2.85 -39.18 -18.24
N THR A 114 -3.07 -39.62 -17.00
CA THR A 114 -4.27 -40.41 -16.66
C THR A 114 -5.08 -39.78 -15.53
N GLU A 115 -4.47 -38.97 -14.67
CA GLU A 115 -5.19 -38.18 -13.66
C GLU A 115 -5.40 -36.71 -14.06
N THR A 116 -4.54 -36.18 -14.94
CA THR A 116 -4.47 -34.77 -15.33
C THR A 116 -5.57 -34.35 -16.31
N HIS A 117 -5.93 -35.23 -17.25
CA HIS A 117 -7.07 -35.00 -18.17
C HIS A 117 -8.42 -34.84 -17.44
N ALA A 118 -8.56 -35.35 -16.21
CA ALA A 118 -9.80 -35.23 -15.46
C ALA A 118 -10.06 -33.80 -14.97
N VAL A 119 -9.02 -33.08 -14.52
CA VAL A 119 -9.13 -31.68 -14.05
C VAL A 119 -9.34 -30.74 -15.24
N GLU A 120 -8.57 -30.94 -16.31
CA GLU A 120 -8.75 -30.23 -17.59
C GLU A 120 -10.18 -30.41 -18.11
N ALA A 121 -10.66 -31.66 -18.20
CA ALA A 121 -12.00 -31.97 -18.66
C ALA A 121 -13.08 -31.38 -17.74
N ALA A 122 -12.89 -31.39 -16.41
CA ALA A 122 -13.84 -30.81 -15.47
C ALA A 122 -13.98 -29.29 -15.66
N VAL A 123 -12.85 -28.57 -15.77
CA VAL A 123 -12.80 -27.12 -15.98
C VAL A 123 -13.39 -26.74 -17.34
N LEU A 124 -13.02 -27.45 -18.41
CA LEU A 124 -13.55 -27.21 -19.75
C LEU A 124 -15.05 -27.52 -19.83
N ASN A 125 -15.53 -28.58 -19.18
CA ASN A 125 -16.96 -28.91 -19.14
C ASN A 125 -17.76 -27.92 -18.28
N ALA A 126 -17.21 -27.43 -17.17
CA ALA A 126 -17.82 -26.35 -16.39
C ALA A 126 -17.91 -25.07 -17.24
N THR A 127 -16.84 -24.76 -17.95
CA THR A 127 -16.74 -23.62 -18.86
C THR A 127 -17.74 -23.71 -20.01
N ARG A 128 -17.83 -24.87 -20.69
CA ARG A 128 -18.81 -25.13 -21.74
C ARG A 128 -20.25 -24.94 -21.24
N ARG A 129 -20.59 -25.49 -20.07
CA ARG A 129 -21.92 -25.34 -19.46
C ARG A 129 -22.25 -23.87 -19.12
N ALA A 130 -21.28 -23.13 -18.60
CA ALA A 130 -21.45 -21.72 -18.27
C ALA A 130 -21.74 -20.86 -19.51
N ILE A 131 -21.04 -21.13 -20.63
CA ILE A 131 -21.23 -20.38 -21.88
C ILE A 131 -22.59 -20.69 -22.51
N TYR A 132 -23.00 -21.96 -22.62
CA TYR A 132 -24.30 -22.30 -23.23
C TYR A 132 -25.50 -21.81 -22.41
N LYS A 133 -25.34 -21.58 -21.10
CA LYS A 133 -26.38 -21.00 -20.24
C LYS A 133 -26.46 -19.47 -20.37
N ALA A 134 -25.36 -18.81 -20.75
CA ALA A 134 -25.28 -17.37 -20.81
C ALA A 134 -25.97 -16.83 -22.08
N ARG A 135 -26.77 -15.77 -21.90
CA ARG A 135 -27.48 -15.11 -23.00
C ARG A 135 -26.51 -14.19 -23.75
N PRO A 136 -26.52 -14.16 -25.10
CA PRO A 136 -25.72 -13.20 -25.86
C PRO A 136 -26.12 -11.77 -25.50
N ASP A 137 -25.14 -10.88 -25.40
CA ASP A 137 -25.34 -9.45 -25.30
C ASP A 137 -25.90 -8.87 -26.62
N GLY A 138 -26.26 -7.58 -26.61
CA GLY A 138 -26.77 -6.89 -27.81
C GLY A 138 -25.75 -6.79 -28.96
N GLU A 139 -24.48 -7.12 -28.71
CA GLU A 139 -23.39 -7.14 -29.69
C GLU A 139 -23.05 -8.57 -30.15
N GLY A 140 -23.76 -9.59 -29.64
CA GLY A 140 -23.58 -11.00 -30.01
C GLY A 140 -22.47 -11.75 -29.25
N PHE A 141 -21.92 -11.17 -28.18
CA PHE A 141 -20.94 -11.84 -27.31
C PHE A 141 -21.61 -12.53 -26.12
N VAL A 142 -21.05 -13.67 -25.73
CA VAL A 142 -21.42 -14.41 -24.54
C VAL A 142 -20.31 -14.23 -23.52
N GLU A 143 -20.68 -13.79 -22.31
CA GLU A 143 -19.77 -13.67 -21.19
C GLU A 143 -20.03 -14.77 -20.16
N ALA A 144 -18.97 -15.49 -19.78
CA ALA A 144 -19.02 -16.52 -18.75
C ALA A 144 -17.97 -16.22 -17.68
N ARG A 145 -18.41 -16.21 -16.42
CA ARG A 145 -17.57 -16.08 -15.22
C ARG A 145 -18.14 -16.96 -14.12
N GLY A 146 -17.27 -17.53 -13.31
CA GLY A 146 -17.66 -18.35 -12.16
C GLY A 146 -16.49 -19.11 -11.59
N ARG A 147 -16.68 -19.64 -10.37
CA ARG A 147 -15.67 -20.47 -9.70
C ARG A 147 -15.33 -21.69 -10.55
N GLY A 148 -14.06 -21.84 -10.91
CA GLY A 148 -13.57 -22.96 -11.73
C GLY A 148 -13.95 -22.89 -13.21
N VAL A 149 -14.45 -21.73 -13.66
CA VAL A 149 -14.71 -21.43 -15.08
C VAL A 149 -13.64 -20.47 -15.56
N VAL A 150 -13.04 -20.73 -16.71
CA VAL A 150 -12.12 -19.75 -17.33
C VAL A 150 -12.94 -18.52 -17.74
N PRO A 151 -12.63 -17.31 -17.25
CA PRO A 151 -13.37 -16.11 -17.62
C PRO A 151 -13.29 -15.88 -19.14
N LEU A 152 -14.44 -15.80 -19.79
CA LEU A 152 -14.57 -15.77 -21.24
C LEU A 152 -15.51 -14.67 -21.72
N LYS A 153 -15.14 -14.02 -22.82
CA LYS A 153 -16.04 -13.14 -23.59
C LYS A 153 -15.86 -13.44 -25.07
N ILE A 154 -16.71 -14.29 -25.65
CA ILE A 154 -16.59 -14.77 -27.03
C ILE A 154 -17.95 -14.85 -27.71
N ALA A 155 -18.00 -14.75 -29.04
CA ALA A 155 -19.25 -14.94 -29.77
C ALA A 155 -19.58 -16.43 -29.97
N LEU A 156 -20.85 -16.74 -30.26
CA LEU A 156 -21.32 -18.12 -30.46
C LEU A 156 -20.48 -18.93 -31.46
N PRO A 157 -20.13 -18.40 -32.65
CA PRO A 157 -19.34 -19.14 -33.63
C PRO A 157 -17.93 -19.48 -33.17
N SER A 158 -17.40 -18.74 -32.18
CA SER A 158 -16.03 -18.88 -31.69
C SER A 158 -15.91 -19.80 -30.48
N ILE A 159 -17.03 -20.35 -29.96
CA ILE A 159 -17.04 -21.17 -28.73
C ILE A 159 -16.18 -22.42 -28.86
N GLU A 160 -16.39 -23.22 -29.91
CA GLU A 160 -15.66 -24.48 -30.09
C GLU A 160 -14.16 -24.26 -30.28
N ARG A 161 -13.78 -23.26 -31.11
CA ARG A 161 -12.38 -22.88 -31.28
C ARG A 161 -11.78 -22.40 -29.96
N GLY A 162 -12.51 -21.60 -29.19
CA GLY A 162 -12.07 -21.13 -27.87
C GLY A 162 -11.79 -22.26 -26.89
N LEU A 163 -12.66 -23.28 -26.85
CA LEU A 163 -12.46 -24.46 -25.99
C LEU A 163 -11.25 -25.29 -26.43
N GLN A 164 -11.02 -25.46 -27.74
CA GLN A 164 -9.83 -26.15 -28.26
C GLN A 164 -8.53 -25.41 -27.91
N VAL A 165 -8.52 -24.08 -28.03
CA VAL A 165 -7.38 -23.25 -27.61
C VAL A 165 -7.11 -23.41 -26.12
N LEU A 166 -8.15 -23.40 -25.28
CA LEU A 166 -8.02 -23.57 -23.84
C LEU A 166 -7.49 -24.97 -23.47
N SER A 167 -7.98 -26.02 -24.12
CA SER A 167 -7.47 -27.39 -23.91
C SER A 167 -5.97 -27.48 -24.23
N ARG A 168 -5.56 -27.04 -25.43
CA ARG A 168 -4.14 -27.01 -25.81
C ARG A 168 -3.29 -26.16 -24.87
N PHE A 169 -3.82 -25.02 -24.42
CA PHE A 169 -3.13 -24.15 -23.49
C PHE A 169 -2.93 -24.82 -22.12
N LEU A 170 -3.94 -25.51 -21.59
CA LEU A 170 -3.84 -26.20 -20.29
C LEU A 170 -2.87 -27.38 -20.36
N VAL A 171 -2.95 -28.22 -21.40
CA VAL A 171 -1.98 -29.32 -21.59
C VAL A 171 -0.56 -28.78 -21.70
N LEU A 172 -0.35 -27.73 -22.49
CA LEU A 172 0.98 -27.12 -22.63
C LEU A 172 1.46 -26.50 -21.31
N ALA A 173 0.57 -25.86 -20.55
CA ALA A 173 0.92 -25.30 -19.24
C ALA A 173 1.35 -26.39 -18.25
N GLU A 174 0.69 -27.55 -18.25
CA GLU A 174 1.03 -28.68 -17.40
C GLU A 174 2.40 -29.29 -17.76
N THR A 175 2.74 -29.42 -19.04
CA THR A 175 4.08 -29.88 -19.46
C THR A 175 5.21 -28.97 -18.97
N GLN A 176 4.90 -27.69 -18.69
CA GLN A 176 5.84 -26.71 -18.15
C GLN A 176 5.87 -26.68 -16.61
N GLY A 177 5.07 -27.52 -15.96
CA GLY A 177 4.92 -27.57 -14.51
C GLY A 177 3.96 -26.52 -13.93
N PHE A 178 3.18 -25.83 -14.76
CA PHE A 178 2.19 -24.87 -14.30
C PHE A 178 0.88 -25.58 -13.97
N ARG A 179 0.24 -25.19 -12.85
CA ARG A 179 -0.94 -25.89 -12.35
C ARG A 179 -2.18 -24.99 -12.37
N PRO A 180 -3.31 -25.45 -12.93
CA PRO A 180 -4.56 -24.71 -12.82
C PRO A 180 -5.08 -24.74 -11.36
N GLN A 181 -5.47 -23.59 -10.83
CA GLN A 181 -6.06 -23.45 -9.50
C GLN A 181 -7.42 -22.76 -9.59
N VAL A 182 -8.42 -23.33 -8.90
CA VAL A 182 -9.76 -22.76 -8.83
C VAL A 182 -9.75 -21.54 -7.92
N ALA A 183 -10.11 -20.38 -8.47
CA ALA A 183 -10.26 -19.12 -7.73
C ALA A 183 -11.75 -18.73 -7.65
N ASP A 184 -12.10 -17.81 -6.74
CA ASP A 184 -13.49 -17.36 -6.55
C ASP A 184 -14.08 -16.72 -7.82
N ASN A 185 -13.24 -16.01 -8.57
CA ASN A 185 -13.64 -15.27 -9.78
C ASN A 185 -13.24 -15.94 -11.10
N GLY A 186 -12.78 -17.20 -11.07
CA GLY A 186 -12.39 -17.90 -12.29
C GLY A 186 -11.42 -19.06 -12.08
N LEU A 187 -10.51 -19.20 -13.04
CA LEU A 187 -9.38 -20.12 -13.01
C LEU A 187 -8.08 -19.31 -13.09
N ASP A 188 -7.19 -19.53 -12.14
CA ASP A 188 -5.86 -18.94 -12.12
C ASP A 188 -4.83 -20.01 -12.50
N LEU A 189 -3.73 -19.58 -13.12
CA LEU A 189 -2.60 -20.45 -13.42
C LEU A 189 -1.50 -20.21 -12.39
N VAL A 190 -1.12 -21.23 -11.62
CA VAL A 190 -0.05 -21.16 -10.64
C VAL A 190 1.29 -21.41 -11.34
N VAL A 191 2.17 -20.42 -11.27
CA VAL A 191 3.50 -20.43 -11.87
C VAL A 191 4.51 -20.05 -10.79
N ASP A 192 5.50 -20.91 -10.52
CA ASP A 192 6.51 -20.73 -9.47
C ASP A 192 5.92 -20.38 -8.08
N GLY A 193 4.71 -20.88 -7.78
CA GLY A 193 3.98 -20.63 -6.53
C GLY A 193 3.10 -19.38 -6.51
N GLU A 194 3.04 -18.61 -7.60
CA GLU A 194 2.19 -17.42 -7.73
C GLU A 194 0.99 -17.68 -8.63
N ALA A 195 -0.21 -17.28 -8.18
CA ALA A 195 -1.44 -17.38 -8.96
C ALA A 195 -1.55 -16.21 -9.96
N VAL A 196 -1.68 -16.52 -11.25
CA VAL A 196 -1.83 -15.54 -12.33
C VAL A 196 -3.21 -15.68 -12.98
N ALA A 197 -4.07 -14.70 -12.72
CA ALA A 197 -5.41 -14.63 -13.29
C ALA A 197 -5.38 -14.32 -14.80
N PHE A 198 -6.19 -15.04 -15.57
CA PHE A 198 -6.31 -14.86 -17.02
C PHE A 198 -7.74 -15.06 -17.52
N GLY A 199 -7.96 -14.77 -18.80
CA GLY A 199 -9.21 -15.05 -19.49
C GLY A 199 -9.02 -15.07 -21.00
N LEU A 200 -10.04 -15.53 -21.71
CA LEU A 200 -10.05 -15.57 -23.16
C LEU A 200 -11.14 -14.63 -23.70
N GLU A 201 -10.73 -13.70 -24.55
CA GLU A 201 -11.57 -12.62 -25.07
C GLU A 201 -11.51 -12.60 -26.59
N GLU A 202 -12.66 -12.51 -27.24
CA GLU A 202 -12.74 -12.24 -28.67
C GLU A 202 -12.58 -10.74 -28.92
N ARG A 203 -11.62 -10.37 -29.76
CA ARG A 203 -11.38 -8.96 -30.10
C ARG A 203 -12.54 -8.47 -30.95
N PRO A 204 -13.17 -7.33 -30.61
CA PRO A 204 -14.25 -6.82 -31.42
C PRO A 204 -13.72 -6.38 -32.79
N GLY A 205 -14.41 -6.80 -33.84
CA GLY A 205 -14.27 -6.29 -35.19
C GLY A 205 -15.02 -4.97 -35.32
N LYS A 206 -14.54 -4.09 -36.20
CA LYS A 206 -15.33 -2.95 -36.66
C LYS A 206 -16.17 -3.44 -37.83
N ALA A 207 -17.46 -3.67 -37.62
CA ALA A 207 -18.41 -3.88 -38.71
C ALA A 207 -19.20 -2.59 -38.95
N PRO A 208 -19.59 -2.29 -40.20
CA PRO A 208 -20.66 -1.34 -40.45
C PRO A 208 -21.97 -1.94 -39.90
N HIS A 209 -22.50 -1.33 -38.85
CA HIS A 209 -23.79 -1.68 -38.24
C HIS A 209 -24.81 -0.59 -38.60
N GLU A 210 -25.97 -1.01 -39.11
CA GLU A 210 -27.12 -0.11 -39.29
C GLU A 210 -27.93 -0.07 -37.99
N PRO A 211 -27.98 1.06 -37.28
CA PRO A 211 -28.60 1.12 -35.95
C PRO A 211 -30.10 0.87 -36.00
N THR A 212 -30.61 0.03 -35.10
CA THR A 212 -32.07 -0.15 -34.93
C THR A 212 -32.68 1.00 -34.12
N ALA A 213 -33.99 1.23 -34.25
CA ALA A 213 -34.70 2.36 -33.63
C ALA A 213 -34.58 2.40 -32.08
N VAL A 214 -34.48 1.24 -31.43
CA VAL A 214 -34.29 1.13 -29.97
C VAL A 214 -32.87 1.54 -29.56
N GLU A 215 -31.88 1.22 -30.40
CA GLU A 215 -30.47 1.56 -30.19
C GLU A 215 -30.21 3.05 -30.43
N LEU A 216 -30.91 3.66 -31.39
CA LEU A 216 -30.93 5.11 -31.61
C LEU A 216 -31.46 5.88 -30.40
N LYS A 217 -32.57 5.43 -29.78
CA LYS A 217 -33.09 6.05 -28.55
C LYS A 217 -32.09 5.96 -27.39
N ARG A 218 -31.50 4.78 -27.16
CA ARG A 218 -30.44 4.60 -26.13
C ARG A 218 -29.20 5.44 -26.41
N ARG A 219 -28.84 5.61 -27.69
CA ARG A 219 -27.71 6.46 -28.11
C ARG A 219 -27.99 7.93 -27.79
N ASP A 220 -29.19 8.41 -28.09
CA ASP A 220 -29.58 9.79 -27.84
C ASP A 220 -29.70 10.07 -26.33
N GLU A 221 -30.18 9.11 -25.55
CA GLU A 221 -30.13 9.14 -24.07
C GLU A 221 -28.69 9.16 -23.54
N ASN A 222 -27.81 8.29 -24.03
CA ASN A 222 -26.39 8.28 -23.64
C ASN A 222 -25.67 9.59 -24.01
N HIS A 223 -26.00 10.17 -25.16
CA HIS A 223 -25.42 11.45 -25.59
C HIS A 223 -25.86 12.61 -24.69
N ARG A 224 -27.12 12.57 -24.21
CA ARG A 224 -27.68 13.52 -23.23
C ARG A 224 -26.92 13.51 -21.90
N TRP A 225 -26.36 12.37 -21.50
CA TRP A 225 -25.53 12.21 -20.30
C TRP A 225 -24.02 12.42 -20.55
N GLY A 226 -23.62 12.92 -21.73
CA GLY A 226 -22.23 13.25 -22.04
C GLY A 226 -21.33 12.04 -22.35
N ASN A 227 -21.89 10.85 -22.54
CA ASN A 227 -21.09 9.67 -22.88
C ASN A 227 -20.58 9.75 -24.34
N PRO A 228 -19.29 9.44 -24.59
CA PRO A 228 -18.73 9.46 -25.93
C PRO A 228 -19.37 8.39 -26.83
N ARG A 229 -19.44 8.66 -28.14
CA ARG A 229 -19.96 7.71 -29.14
C ARG A 229 -19.09 6.44 -29.16
N THR A 230 -19.60 5.35 -28.61
CA THR A 230 -18.93 4.04 -28.66
C THR A 230 -19.05 3.46 -30.09
N PRO A 231 -17.95 3.07 -30.74
CA PRO A 231 -18.03 2.39 -32.04
C PRO A 231 -18.73 1.04 -31.91
N TRP A 232 -19.54 0.68 -32.90
CA TRP A 232 -20.17 -0.63 -32.97
C TRP A 232 -19.13 -1.74 -33.07
N HIS A 233 -19.33 -2.79 -32.30
CA HIS A 233 -18.48 -3.95 -32.22
C HIS A 233 -19.23 -5.16 -32.73
N ALA A 234 -18.60 -5.91 -33.63
CA ALA A 234 -19.13 -7.19 -34.09
C ALA A 234 -18.13 -8.31 -33.77
N PRO A 235 -18.61 -9.56 -33.63
CA PRO A 235 -17.77 -10.73 -33.58
C PRO A 235 -16.79 -10.75 -34.75
N SER A 236 -15.50 -10.92 -34.48
CA SER A 236 -14.46 -10.95 -35.52
C SER A 236 -13.81 -12.31 -35.69
N GLY A 237 -14.11 -13.27 -34.81
CA GLY A 237 -13.47 -14.57 -34.73
C GLY A 237 -12.01 -14.52 -34.24
N ARG A 238 -11.48 -13.34 -33.90
CA ARG A 238 -10.10 -13.19 -33.42
C ARG A 238 -10.04 -13.38 -31.92
N LEU A 239 -9.53 -14.52 -31.50
CA LEU A 239 -9.38 -14.87 -30.10
C LEU A 239 -8.13 -14.23 -29.50
N ALA A 240 -8.18 -13.91 -28.21
CA ALA A 240 -7.06 -13.38 -27.46
C ALA A 240 -7.04 -13.87 -26.01
N ILE A 241 -5.89 -14.39 -25.57
CA ILE A 241 -5.66 -14.64 -24.14
C ILE A 241 -5.23 -13.33 -23.50
N VAL A 242 -5.92 -12.95 -22.43
CA VAL A 242 -5.71 -11.73 -21.65
C VAL A 242 -5.28 -12.08 -20.24
N ILE A 243 -4.06 -11.69 -19.89
CA ILE A 243 -3.54 -11.78 -18.52
C ILE A 243 -4.13 -10.63 -17.70
N ARG A 244 -4.96 -10.98 -16.71
CA ARG A 244 -5.67 -10.05 -15.83
C ARG A 244 -4.86 -9.69 -14.58
N ALA A 245 -3.65 -10.21 -14.44
CA ALA A 245 -2.68 -9.79 -13.43
C ALA A 245 -1.94 -8.48 -13.78
N ASN A 246 -1.40 -7.82 -12.76
CA ASN A 246 -0.42 -6.74 -12.86
C ASN A 246 -0.75 -5.61 -13.85
N SER A 247 -1.88 -4.94 -13.67
CA SER A 247 -2.43 -4.04 -14.69
C SER A 247 -1.54 -2.87 -15.13
N TYR A 248 -0.63 -2.44 -14.25
CA TYR A 248 0.28 -1.30 -14.46
C TYR A 248 1.77 -1.70 -14.50
N SER A 249 2.06 -2.97 -14.75
CA SER A 249 3.44 -3.46 -14.91
C SER A 249 4.11 -3.06 -16.22
N GLY A 250 3.29 -2.73 -17.23
CA GLY A 250 3.71 -2.53 -18.61
C GLY A 250 4.19 -3.81 -19.32
N LEU A 251 4.10 -4.97 -18.66
CA LEU A 251 4.27 -6.27 -19.29
C LEU A 251 3.19 -6.48 -20.36
N ARG A 252 3.50 -7.33 -21.35
CA ARG A 252 2.50 -7.68 -22.35
C ARG A 252 1.42 -8.54 -21.70
N ARG A 253 0.18 -8.10 -21.83
CA ARG A 253 -1.00 -8.76 -21.23
C ARG A 253 -1.90 -9.45 -22.23
N THR A 254 -1.93 -8.95 -23.47
CA THR A 254 -2.85 -9.45 -24.50
C THR A 254 -2.08 -10.13 -25.62
N TYR A 255 -2.49 -11.37 -25.90
CA TYR A 255 -1.98 -12.20 -26.97
C TYR A 255 -3.14 -12.59 -27.85
N SER A 256 -3.25 -11.98 -29.03
CA SER A 256 -4.36 -12.18 -29.96
C SER A 256 -3.91 -12.84 -31.26
N ASP A 257 -4.87 -13.43 -31.96
CA ASP A 257 -4.74 -13.81 -33.37
C ASP A 257 -4.18 -12.65 -34.20
N ARG A 258 -3.25 -12.98 -35.10
CA ARG A 258 -2.73 -12.05 -36.12
C ARG A 258 -3.08 -12.57 -37.50
N LYS A 259 -3.01 -11.69 -38.50
CA LYS A 259 -3.20 -12.08 -39.91
C LYS A 259 -2.24 -13.18 -40.37
N THR A 260 -1.08 -13.29 -39.73
CA THR A 260 0.04 -14.15 -40.16
C THR A 260 0.32 -15.33 -39.22
N ARG A 261 -0.25 -15.34 -38.02
CA ARG A 261 -0.04 -16.39 -37.01
C ARG A 261 -1.29 -16.57 -36.17
N ALA A 262 -1.67 -17.81 -35.95
CA ALA A 262 -2.82 -18.15 -35.12
C ALA A 262 -2.45 -18.07 -33.63
N LEU A 263 -3.46 -17.93 -32.77
CA LEU A 263 -3.29 -17.92 -31.32
C LEU A 263 -2.67 -19.24 -30.81
N GLU A 264 -3.04 -20.34 -31.46
CA GLU A 264 -2.57 -21.70 -31.23
C GLU A 264 -1.04 -21.80 -31.36
N ASP A 265 -0.45 -21.11 -32.34
CA ASP A 265 1.00 -21.14 -32.59
C ASP A 265 1.80 -20.31 -31.57
N ILE A 266 1.15 -19.36 -30.90
CA ILE A 266 1.81 -18.44 -29.98
C ILE A 266 1.62 -18.82 -28.51
N LEU A 267 0.88 -19.90 -28.20
CA LEU A 267 0.69 -20.41 -26.83
C LEU A 267 2.02 -20.57 -26.06
N PRO A 268 3.08 -21.12 -26.66
CA PRO A 268 4.45 -21.05 -26.14
C PRO A 268 4.88 -19.68 -25.60
N THR A 269 4.70 -18.63 -26.41
CA THR A 269 5.04 -17.24 -26.05
C THR A 269 4.09 -16.71 -24.97
N VAL A 270 2.82 -17.12 -24.98
CA VAL A 270 1.85 -16.74 -23.94
C VAL A 270 2.34 -17.23 -22.58
N LEU A 271 2.71 -18.51 -22.48
CA LEU A 271 3.21 -19.12 -21.25
C LEU A 271 4.49 -18.45 -20.71
N ALA A 272 5.42 -18.07 -21.59
CA ALA A 272 6.57 -17.26 -21.20
C ALA A 272 6.15 -15.91 -20.58
N GLY A 273 5.07 -15.31 -21.10
CA GLY A 273 4.45 -14.13 -20.50
C GLY A 273 3.88 -14.38 -19.11
N PHE A 274 3.28 -15.55 -18.83
CA PHE A 274 2.79 -15.88 -17.48
C PHE A 274 3.94 -15.96 -16.47
N ALA A 275 5.08 -16.55 -16.84
CA ALA A 275 6.28 -16.59 -16.00
C ALA A 275 6.80 -15.18 -15.66
N GLU A 276 6.76 -14.23 -16.61
CA GLU A 276 7.09 -12.82 -16.34
C GLU A 276 6.16 -12.19 -15.29
N HIS A 277 4.84 -12.44 -15.41
CA HIS A 277 3.87 -11.90 -14.47
C HIS A 277 4.01 -12.52 -13.08
N ALA A 278 4.25 -13.83 -13.00
CA ALA A 278 4.48 -14.53 -11.73
C ALA A 278 5.73 -14.01 -11.01
N ALA A 279 6.87 -13.87 -11.71
CA ALA A 279 8.09 -13.32 -11.13
C ALA A 279 7.87 -11.89 -10.59
N LEU A 280 7.09 -11.06 -11.31
CA LEU A 280 6.77 -9.72 -10.84
C LEU A 280 5.86 -9.72 -9.59
N ILE A 281 4.91 -10.66 -9.49
CA ILE A 281 4.08 -10.82 -8.29
C ILE A 281 4.94 -11.20 -7.09
N LYS A 282 5.83 -12.19 -7.28
CA LYS A 282 6.75 -12.66 -6.24
C LYS A 282 7.63 -11.54 -5.69
N GLU A 283 8.24 -10.75 -6.58
CA GLU A 283 9.09 -9.62 -6.20
C GLU A 283 8.32 -8.52 -5.46
N ARG A 284 7.09 -8.23 -5.90
CA ARG A 284 6.23 -7.26 -5.19
C ARG A 284 5.87 -7.76 -3.80
N ARG A 285 5.51 -9.03 -3.65
CA ARG A 285 5.21 -9.64 -2.35
C ARG A 285 6.42 -9.56 -1.42
N ARG A 286 7.60 -9.93 -1.89
CA ARG A 286 8.85 -9.84 -1.11
C ARG A 286 9.12 -8.41 -0.62
N ALA A 287 9.04 -7.43 -1.52
CA ALA A 287 9.24 -6.03 -1.17
C ALA A 287 8.16 -5.50 -0.19
N ASP A 288 6.91 -5.95 -0.32
CA ASP A 288 5.84 -5.62 0.63
C ASP A 288 6.09 -6.23 2.02
N GLU A 289 6.55 -7.48 2.08
CA GLU A 289 6.91 -8.16 3.33
C GLU A 289 8.07 -7.47 4.04
N GLU A 290 9.12 -7.10 3.31
CA GLU A 290 10.27 -6.35 3.85
C GLU A 290 9.84 -4.97 4.37
N ARG A 291 9.01 -4.23 3.61
CA ARG A 291 8.42 -2.97 4.07
C ARG A 291 7.59 -3.13 5.33
N LYS A 292 6.77 -4.18 5.42
CA LYS A 292 5.95 -4.47 6.61
C LYS A 292 6.80 -4.84 7.82
N ARG A 293 7.95 -5.51 7.63
CA ARG A 293 8.91 -5.78 8.71
C ARG A 293 9.52 -4.47 9.23
N GLN A 294 10.06 -3.65 8.34
CA GLN A 294 10.63 -2.34 8.68
C GLN A 294 9.61 -1.42 9.36
N TRP A 295 8.37 -1.39 8.87
CA TRP A 295 7.30 -0.63 9.48
C TRP A 295 7.00 -1.10 10.91
N ARG A 296 6.88 -2.42 11.14
CA ARG A 296 6.64 -2.97 12.48
C ARG A 296 7.77 -2.66 13.46
N GLU A 297 9.03 -2.75 13.00
CA GLU A 297 10.19 -2.41 13.82
C GLU A 297 10.25 -0.92 14.15
N ALA A 298 9.98 -0.04 13.18
CA ALA A 298 9.94 1.40 13.37
C ALA A 298 8.77 1.83 14.29
N GLU A 299 7.60 1.22 14.12
CA GLU A 299 6.43 1.47 14.96
C GLU A 299 6.68 1.02 16.41
N ALA A 300 7.27 -0.17 16.61
CA ALA A 300 7.66 -0.64 17.94
C ALA A 300 8.71 0.28 18.59
N ARG A 301 9.66 0.79 17.80
CA ARG A 301 10.63 1.78 18.29
C ARG A 301 9.95 3.08 18.70
N ARG A 302 9.04 3.60 17.87
CA ARG A 302 8.28 4.83 18.18
C ARG A 302 7.49 4.69 19.47
N LEU A 303 6.77 3.57 19.64
CA LEU A 303 5.97 3.31 20.83
C LEU A 303 6.84 3.25 22.10
N ARG A 304 8.04 2.63 22.02
CA ARG A 304 9.00 2.61 23.14
C ARG A 304 9.51 4.01 23.49
N GLU A 305 9.85 4.81 22.48
CA GLU A 305 10.30 6.19 22.68
C GLU A 305 9.20 7.08 23.28
N GLU A 306 7.94 6.91 22.83
CA GLU A 306 6.78 7.61 23.39
C GLU A 306 6.50 7.18 24.83
N ALA A 307 6.54 5.88 25.13
CA ALA A 307 6.39 5.36 26.49
C ALA A 307 7.52 5.86 27.43
N PHE A 308 8.75 5.95 26.94
CA PHE A 308 9.86 6.55 27.69
C PHE A 308 9.60 8.03 27.98
N LYS A 309 9.25 8.82 26.97
CA LYS A 309 8.95 10.26 27.14
C LYS A 309 7.76 10.51 28.05
N ALA A 310 6.73 9.66 27.98
CA ALA A 310 5.55 9.76 28.83
C ALA A 310 5.91 9.51 30.30
N ARG A 311 6.70 8.47 30.58
CA ARG A 311 7.22 8.20 31.93
C ARG A 311 8.09 9.34 32.45
N GLU A 312 8.99 9.86 31.62
CA GLU A 312 9.86 10.97 32.02
C GLU A 312 9.08 12.25 32.30
N LYS A 313 8.03 12.53 31.50
CA LYS A 313 7.11 13.63 31.74
C LYS A 313 6.35 13.46 33.06
N GLN A 314 5.91 12.25 33.39
CA GLN A 314 5.23 11.96 34.66
C GLN A 314 6.16 12.12 35.86
N ARG A 315 7.41 11.62 35.77
CA ARG A 315 8.45 11.81 36.79
C ARG A 315 8.71 13.29 37.05
N MET A 316 8.90 14.07 35.99
CA MET A 316 9.11 15.52 36.10
C MET A 316 7.89 16.23 36.71
N ALA A 317 6.67 15.90 36.28
CA ALA A 317 5.46 16.49 36.85
C ALA A 317 5.32 16.21 38.36
N PHE A 318 5.72 15.02 38.82
CA PHE A 318 5.73 14.68 40.24
C PHE A 318 6.78 15.49 41.03
N VAL A 319 8.00 15.62 40.48
CA VAL A 319 9.04 16.46 41.08
C VAL A 319 8.61 17.92 41.13
N ASP A 320 7.97 18.43 40.08
CA ASP A 320 7.44 19.79 40.02
C ASP A 320 6.35 20.01 41.08
N ALA A 321 5.47 19.02 41.30
CA ALA A 321 4.46 19.08 42.36
C ALA A 321 5.09 19.12 43.77
N ILE A 322 6.14 18.33 44.03
CA ILE A 322 6.90 18.39 45.28
C ILE A 322 7.56 19.76 45.45
N HIS A 323 8.16 20.28 44.38
CA HIS A 323 8.80 21.59 44.40
C HIS A 323 7.82 22.70 44.75
N GLU A 324 6.61 22.67 44.21
CA GLU A 324 5.56 23.62 44.53
C GLU A 324 5.22 23.61 46.03
N GLN A 325 5.07 22.42 46.63
CA GLN A 325 4.82 22.30 48.07
C GLN A 325 6.00 22.83 48.91
N LEU A 326 7.24 22.52 48.53
CA LEU A 326 8.44 23.05 49.19
C LEU A 326 8.54 24.58 49.10
N ALA A 327 8.18 25.16 47.95
CA ALA A 327 8.14 26.61 47.75
C ALA A 327 7.04 27.25 48.62
N GLN A 328 5.85 26.63 48.70
CA GLN A 328 4.79 27.08 49.59
C GLN A 328 5.21 27.03 51.05
N ARG A 329 5.89 25.96 51.49
CA ARG A 329 6.46 25.83 52.84
C ARG A 329 7.44 26.97 53.16
N ALA A 330 8.37 27.26 52.25
CA ALA A 330 9.34 28.33 52.42
C ALA A 330 8.66 29.70 52.56
N LYS A 331 7.66 29.97 51.71
CA LYS A 331 6.84 31.19 51.77
C LYS A 331 6.12 31.33 53.12
N LEU A 332 5.45 30.28 53.58
CA LEU A 332 4.71 30.30 54.85
C LEU A 332 5.64 30.43 56.05
N THR A 333 6.83 29.82 56.00
CA THR A 333 7.85 29.94 57.05
C THR A 333 8.36 31.38 57.16
N ALA A 334 8.63 32.04 56.02
CA ALA A 334 9.04 33.44 55.99
C ALA A 334 7.94 34.36 56.58
N VAL A 335 6.68 34.14 56.21
CA VAL A 335 5.54 34.88 56.79
C VAL A 335 5.44 34.62 58.28
N LEU A 336 5.53 33.36 58.74
CA LEU A 336 5.47 33.02 60.16
C LEU A 336 6.55 33.76 60.96
N SER A 337 7.79 33.77 60.48
CA SER A 337 8.90 34.48 61.14
C SER A 337 8.65 35.99 61.28
N HIS A 338 7.98 36.60 60.29
CA HIS A 338 7.61 38.01 60.34
C HIS A 338 6.48 38.26 61.34
N LEU A 339 5.43 37.42 61.35
CA LEU A 339 4.32 37.54 62.28
C LEU A 339 4.74 37.33 63.75
N GLU A 340 5.72 36.44 64.00
CA GLU A 340 6.27 36.17 65.33
C GLU A 340 7.16 37.30 65.86
N SER A 341 7.67 38.16 64.99
CA SER A 341 8.46 39.33 65.38
C SER A 341 7.63 40.53 65.88
N ALA A 342 6.30 40.50 65.69
CA ALA A 342 5.41 41.57 66.13
C ALA A 342 5.11 41.48 67.65
N THR A 343 5.08 42.62 68.34
CA THR A 343 4.89 42.69 69.81
C THR A 343 3.75 43.64 70.20
N GLY A 344 3.07 43.37 71.32
CA GLY A 344 2.03 44.26 71.86
C GLY A 344 0.62 44.01 71.28
N ASP A 345 -0.15 45.07 71.03
CA ASP A 345 -1.52 44.97 70.50
C ASP A 345 -1.59 44.41 69.07
N GLU A 346 -0.50 44.57 68.29
CA GLU A 346 -0.37 43.98 66.95
C GLU A 346 -0.34 42.44 67.02
N ALA A 347 0.38 41.87 67.99
CA ALA A 347 0.44 40.43 68.20
C ALA A 347 -0.93 39.83 68.54
N ARG A 348 -1.76 40.53 69.32
CA ARG A 348 -3.14 40.10 69.62
C ARG A 348 -4.03 40.10 68.38
N ARG A 349 -3.91 41.12 67.52
CA ARG A 349 -4.69 41.20 66.27
C ARG A 349 -4.26 40.15 65.24
N MET A 350 -2.98 39.77 65.24
CA MET A 350 -2.40 38.80 64.30
C MET A 350 -2.54 37.34 64.76
N GLY A 351 -2.99 37.08 65.99
CA GLY A 351 -3.14 35.74 66.57
C GLY A 351 -3.93 34.73 65.70
N PRO A 352 -5.11 35.08 65.15
CA PRO A 352 -5.86 34.18 64.27
C PRO A 352 -5.12 33.86 62.96
N MET A 353 -4.41 34.83 62.40
CA MET A 353 -3.59 34.65 61.19
C MET A 353 -2.39 33.73 61.49
N LEU A 354 -1.76 33.88 62.65
CA LEU A 354 -0.63 33.07 63.09
C LEU A 354 -1.05 31.61 63.31
N ALA A 355 -2.22 31.38 63.92
CA ALA A 355 -2.80 30.04 64.07
C ALA A 355 -3.11 29.39 62.71
N TRP A 356 -3.64 30.16 61.75
CA TRP A 356 -3.89 29.69 60.39
C TRP A 356 -2.60 29.32 59.64
N VAL A 357 -1.58 30.19 59.69
CA VAL A 357 -0.27 29.94 59.05
C VAL A 357 0.39 28.67 59.61
N ARG A 358 0.38 28.48 60.94
CA ARG A 358 0.90 27.26 61.58
C ARG A 358 0.16 26.01 61.13
N ARG A 359 -1.18 26.05 61.09
CA ARG A 359 -1.99 24.93 60.58
C ARG A 359 -1.66 24.60 59.13
N ARG A 360 -1.54 25.61 58.27
CA ARG A 360 -1.20 25.41 56.86
C ARG A 360 0.21 24.85 56.67
N LEU A 361 1.17 25.27 57.49
CA LEU A 361 2.52 24.71 57.53
C LEU A 361 2.51 23.21 57.85
N HIS A 362 1.77 22.79 58.88
CA HIS A 362 1.65 21.37 59.23
C HIS A 362 1.01 20.53 58.11
N GLN A 363 0.03 21.08 57.39
CA GLN A 363 -0.58 20.41 56.22
C GLN A 363 0.45 20.20 55.10
N VAL A 364 1.23 21.24 54.79
CA VAL A 364 2.27 21.19 53.77
C VAL A 364 3.41 20.24 54.18
N ASP A 365 3.81 20.24 55.46
CA ASP A 365 4.82 19.30 55.98
C ASP A 365 4.36 17.84 55.88
N ALA A 366 3.06 17.57 56.08
CA ALA A 366 2.50 16.23 55.90
C ALA A 366 2.55 15.76 54.43
N LEU A 367 2.27 16.67 53.48
CA LEU A 367 2.33 16.41 52.04
C LEU A 367 3.76 16.22 51.49
N ILE A 368 4.78 16.71 52.21
CA ILE A 368 6.20 16.61 51.82
C ILE A 368 6.91 15.45 52.55
N SER A 369 6.23 14.79 53.49
CA SER A 369 6.81 13.69 54.26
C SER A 369 7.34 12.58 53.34
N PRO A 370 8.56 12.04 53.56
CA PRO A 370 9.14 11.00 52.70
C PRO A 370 8.23 9.77 52.52
N LEU A 371 7.55 9.35 53.59
CA LEU A 371 6.60 8.24 53.56
C LEU A 371 5.40 8.55 52.66
N PHE A 372 4.90 9.80 52.71
CA PHE A 372 3.78 10.23 51.90
C PHE A 372 4.14 10.35 50.41
N LEU A 373 5.35 10.83 50.10
CA LEU A 373 5.85 10.90 48.74
C LEU A 373 6.05 9.51 48.12
N ASP A 374 6.53 8.54 48.90
CA ASP A 374 6.69 7.15 48.47
C ASP A 374 5.35 6.47 48.16
N ILE A 375 4.36 6.66 49.05
CA ILE A 375 2.99 6.17 48.84
C ILE A 375 2.35 6.83 47.62
N SER A 376 2.54 8.14 47.46
CA SER A 376 1.99 8.90 46.34
C SER A 376 2.62 8.50 45.00
N ALA A 377 3.93 8.28 44.96
CA ALA A 377 4.63 7.78 43.77
C ALA A 377 4.15 6.37 43.40
N THR A 378 4.00 5.49 44.40
CA THR A 378 3.51 4.12 44.21
C THR A 378 2.06 4.11 43.69
N PHE A 379 1.18 4.94 44.27
CA PHE A 379 -0.22 5.03 43.86
C PHE A 379 -0.37 5.61 42.44
N ALA A 380 0.44 6.62 42.10
CA ALA A 380 0.50 7.20 40.77
C ALA A 380 1.23 6.30 39.74
N LYS A 381 1.75 5.14 40.17
CA LYS A 381 2.56 4.20 39.38
C LYS A 381 3.78 4.87 38.72
N ILE A 382 4.38 5.82 39.42
CA ILE A 382 5.58 6.53 38.97
C ILE A 382 6.79 5.77 39.53
N GLU A 383 7.37 4.90 38.70
CA GLU A 383 8.62 4.24 39.04
C GLU A 383 9.79 5.20 38.78
N PHE A 384 10.59 5.47 39.81
CA PHE A 384 11.84 6.23 39.70
C PHE A 384 13.06 5.33 39.46
N GLU A 385 12.92 4.01 39.59
CA GLU A 385 13.98 3.06 39.22
C GLU A 385 14.16 3.00 37.69
N GLU A 386 15.41 2.87 37.24
CA GLU A 386 15.69 2.56 35.84
C GLU A 386 15.36 1.08 35.58
N PRO A 387 14.58 0.75 34.54
CA PRO A 387 14.35 -0.64 34.20
C PRO A 387 15.70 -1.30 33.92
N ARG A 388 15.99 -2.40 34.63
CA ARG A 388 17.20 -3.20 34.41
C ARG A 388 17.25 -3.56 32.92
N ALA A 389 18.42 -3.40 32.31
CA ALA A 389 18.61 -3.56 30.85
C ALA A 389 18.23 -4.95 30.33
N ASP A 390 18.10 -5.94 31.22
CA ASP A 390 17.95 -7.34 30.88
C ASP A 390 16.67 -7.90 31.54
N GLY A 391 15.58 -7.88 30.78
CA GLY A 391 14.32 -8.48 31.19
C GLY A 391 13.28 -8.37 30.09
N GLU A 392 13.02 -9.49 29.41
CA GLU A 392 11.93 -9.64 28.47
C GLU A 392 10.65 -9.03 29.05
N ILE A 393 10.05 -8.09 28.33
CA ILE A 393 8.72 -7.55 28.66
C ILE A 393 7.73 -8.66 28.28
N GLU A 394 7.62 -9.68 29.13
CA GLU A 394 6.50 -10.62 29.09
C GLU A 394 5.24 -9.86 29.54
N GLY A 395 4.37 -9.60 28.57
CA GLY A 395 2.93 -9.63 28.78
C GLY A 395 2.34 -8.70 29.84
N SER A 396 2.53 -7.39 29.72
CA SER A 396 1.55 -6.45 30.29
C SER A 396 0.66 -5.95 29.15
N GLY A 397 -0.51 -6.57 29.02
CA GLY A 397 -1.51 -6.25 28.01
C GLY A 397 -1.88 -4.77 27.99
N GLU A 398 -2.29 -4.34 26.80
CA GLU A 398 -2.95 -3.08 26.49
C GLU A 398 -3.98 -2.72 27.58
N TYR A 399 -3.59 -1.86 28.50
CA TYR A 399 -4.55 -1.05 29.23
C TYR A 399 -4.13 0.40 29.06
N PHE A 400 -4.84 1.10 28.17
CA PHE A 400 -4.99 2.54 28.23
C PHE A 400 -5.64 2.90 29.56
N SER A 401 -4.88 2.87 30.66
CA SER A 401 -5.29 3.57 31.86
C SER A 401 -4.99 5.04 31.60
N TYR A 402 -6.03 5.87 31.56
CA TYR A 402 -5.87 7.28 31.90
C TYR A 402 -5.15 7.31 33.25
N SER A 403 -3.84 7.58 33.24
CA SER A 403 -3.14 7.87 34.49
C SER A 403 -3.75 9.15 35.04
N PRO A 404 -4.28 9.14 36.27
CA PRO A 404 -4.88 10.33 36.86
C PRO A 404 -3.86 11.48 36.89
N SER A 405 -4.36 12.71 36.88
CA SER A 405 -3.54 13.90 37.08
C SER A 405 -2.70 13.75 38.35
N VAL A 406 -1.42 14.11 38.26
CA VAL A 406 -0.51 14.09 39.41
C VAL A 406 -0.89 15.23 40.33
N GLU A 407 -1.83 14.97 41.24
CA GLU A 407 -2.22 15.88 42.31
C GLU A 407 -1.83 15.27 43.66
N LEU A 408 -1.06 16.01 44.45
CA LEU A 408 -0.75 15.64 45.83
C LEU A 408 -1.99 15.93 46.70
N GLN A 409 -2.88 14.95 46.83
CA GLN A 409 -4.06 15.02 47.71
C GLN A 409 -3.77 14.32 49.04
N LEU A 410 -4.34 14.78 50.15
CA LEU A 410 -4.19 14.10 51.46
C LEU A 410 -4.91 12.74 51.43
N TRP A 411 -4.34 11.70 52.03
CA TRP A 411 -4.94 10.35 52.06
C TRP A 411 -5.10 9.83 53.49
N SER A 412 -6.09 8.96 53.71
CA SER A 412 -6.12 8.04 54.85
C SER A 412 -5.99 6.60 54.41
N ILE A 413 -5.26 5.84 55.22
CA ILE A 413 -5.02 4.41 55.01
C ILE A 413 -5.89 3.66 56.00
N ASP A 414 -6.84 2.88 55.49
CA ASP A 414 -7.60 1.91 56.29
C ASP A 414 -6.79 0.60 56.32
N GLU A 415 -6.00 0.40 57.38
CA GLU A 415 -5.07 -0.74 57.52
C GLU A 415 -5.79 -2.11 57.50
N GLU A 416 -7.09 -2.16 57.86
CA GLU A 416 -7.88 -3.40 57.82
C GLU A 416 -8.31 -3.80 56.40
N LYS A 417 -8.38 -2.85 55.46
CA LYS A 417 -8.87 -3.06 54.08
C LYS A 417 -7.82 -2.85 53.00
N GLY A 418 -6.65 -2.30 53.36
CA GLY A 418 -5.56 -2.04 52.41
C GLY A 418 -5.91 -1.03 51.31
N LEU A 419 -6.89 -0.17 51.55
CA LEU A 419 -7.37 0.83 50.60
C LEU A 419 -6.99 2.24 51.09
N ALA A 420 -6.33 3.00 50.23
CA ALA A 420 -6.08 4.42 50.46
C ALA A 420 -7.27 5.22 49.88
N THR A 421 -7.88 6.08 50.70
CA THR A 421 -8.96 7.00 50.27
C THR A 421 -8.50 8.45 50.39
N SER A 422 -8.79 9.24 49.36
CA SER A 422 -8.50 10.69 49.33
C SER A 422 -9.34 11.42 50.38
N ARG A 423 -8.73 12.33 51.13
CA ARG A 423 -9.34 13.10 52.21
C ARG A 423 -9.37 14.59 51.92
N THR A 424 -10.37 15.26 52.50
CA THR A 424 -10.45 16.72 52.51
C THR A 424 -9.55 17.32 53.60
N GLU A 425 -9.08 18.55 53.39
CA GLU A 425 -8.17 19.26 54.31
C GLU A 425 -8.74 19.40 55.74
N LEU A 426 -10.07 19.46 55.87
CA LEU A 426 -10.79 19.54 57.14
C LEU A 426 -10.79 18.22 57.91
N GLN A 427 -11.01 17.08 57.23
CA GLN A 427 -11.02 15.76 57.85
C GLN A 427 -9.65 15.37 58.42
N TRP A 428 -8.58 15.70 57.69
CA TRP A 428 -7.22 15.49 58.19
C TRP A 428 -6.91 16.36 59.43
N ALA A 429 -7.34 17.63 59.41
CA ALA A 429 -7.07 18.57 60.50
C ALA A 429 -7.77 18.21 61.82
N VAL A 430 -8.92 17.54 61.75
CA VAL A 430 -9.66 17.05 62.93
C VAL A 430 -8.94 15.84 63.56
N GLU A 431 -8.48 14.88 62.75
CA GLU A 431 -7.76 13.71 63.28
C GLU A 431 -6.35 14.03 63.78
N ALA A 432 -5.67 15.00 63.16
CA ALA A 432 -4.39 15.51 63.65
C ALA A 432 -4.51 16.33 64.96
N GLY A 433 -5.74 16.51 65.49
CA GLY A 433 -6.00 17.24 66.73
C GLY A 433 -5.83 18.77 66.61
N LEU A 434 -5.84 19.31 65.39
CA LEU A 434 -5.61 20.73 65.09
C LEU A 434 -6.92 21.55 65.10
N VAL A 435 -8.08 20.88 65.16
CA VAL A 435 -9.44 21.45 65.22
C VAL A 435 -10.30 20.57 66.16
N PRO A 436 -11.17 21.14 67.00
CA PRO A 436 -12.18 20.36 67.74
C PRO A 436 -13.08 19.56 66.79
N ALA A 437 -13.45 18.33 67.18
CA ALA A 437 -14.21 17.40 66.35
C ALA A 437 -15.58 17.95 65.88
N ASP A 438 -16.10 18.95 66.59
CA ASP A 438 -17.41 19.56 66.44
C ASP A 438 -17.61 20.33 65.13
N LEU A 439 -16.54 20.54 64.34
CA LEU A 439 -16.55 21.25 63.05
C LEU A 439 -16.50 20.32 61.81
N ALA A 440 -16.45 19.00 62.02
CA ALA A 440 -16.24 18.01 60.94
C ALA A 440 -17.52 17.62 60.16
N ASP A 441 -18.70 18.00 60.64
CA ASP A 441 -19.99 17.52 60.13
C ASP A 441 -20.54 18.42 59.02
N VAL A 442 -19.91 18.36 57.84
CA VAL A 442 -20.55 18.78 56.58
C VAL A 442 -20.46 17.60 55.61
N PRO A 443 -21.59 17.05 55.14
CA PRO A 443 -21.59 15.90 54.25
C PRO A 443 -20.99 16.30 52.89
N GLY A 444 -19.86 15.68 52.56
CA GLY A 444 -19.24 15.79 51.24
C GLY A 444 -20.13 15.14 50.19
N ASP A 445 -20.63 15.96 49.28
CA ASP A 445 -21.31 15.56 48.07
C ASP A 445 -20.37 14.72 47.21
N LYS A 446 -20.92 13.63 46.64
CA LYS A 446 -20.20 12.77 45.70
C LYS A 446 -19.99 13.51 44.38
N GLN A 447 -18.74 13.61 43.93
CA GLN A 447 -18.39 13.47 42.51
C GLN A 447 -16.96 13.00 42.34
#